data_AF-A0A4V3DKJ1-F1
#
_entry.id   AF-A0A4V3DKJ1-F1
#
_cell.length_a   1.000
_cell.length_b   1.000
_cell.length_c   1.000
_cell.angle_alpha   90.00
_cell.angle_beta   90.00
_cell.angle_gamma   90.00
#
_symmetry.space_group_name_H-M   'P 1'
#
loop_
_entity.id
_entity.type
_entity.pdbx_description
1 polymer ?
#
loop_
_entity_poly.entity_id
_entity_poly.type
_entity_poly.pdbx_seq_one_letter_code
_entity_poly.pdbx_strand_id
1 'polypeptide(L)'
;MVAPIDMVGKRFGNLVVLQLADERRDNKRCWVCLCDCGNEKVIIGKNLRNGQVKGCGCLAGRPASFGSFHHGLSRSPTHTSWRGMIDRCTNPKHGYYEYYGARGITVCDRWRNYENFLADMGERPDGTTLDRVDNDGNYEPGNCRWATWDEQGANKRKPKDRRAA
;
A
#
# COMPACT_ATOMS: atom_id res chain seq x y z
N MET A 1 -46.25 25.33 22.42
CA MET A 1 -45.60 25.06 21.11
C MET A 1 -44.10 25.03 21.35
N VAL A 2 -43.47 23.87 21.34
CA VAL A 2 -42.03 23.77 21.59
C VAL A 2 -41.29 24.30 20.37
N ALA A 3 -40.48 25.35 20.56
CA ALA A 3 -39.63 25.90 19.51
C ALA A 3 -38.81 24.77 18.87
N PRO A 4 -38.62 24.78 17.53
CA PRO A 4 -37.74 23.84 16.87
C PRO A 4 -36.39 23.82 17.58
N ILE A 5 -35.93 22.63 17.99
CA ILE A 5 -34.59 22.49 18.57
C ILE A 5 -33.60 22.87 17.46
N ASP A 6 -33.02 24.05 17.59
CA ASP A 6 -31.91 24.47 16.74
C ASP A 6 -30.64 23.74 17.16
N MET A 7 -29.98 23.13 16.18
CA MET A 7 -28.77 22.36 16.37
C MET A 7 -27.60 22.90 15.56
N VAL A 8 -27.76 23.98 14.79
CA VAL A 8 -26.65 24.60 14.03
C VAL A 8 -25.47 24.92 14.95
N GLY A 9 -24.26 24.58 14.49
CA GLY A 9 -23.01 24.76 15.22
C GLY A 9 -22.74 23.72 16.31
N LYS A 10 -23.70 22.86 16.66
CA LYS A 10 -23.50 21.85 17.71
C LYS A 10 -22.67 20.67 17.19
N ARG A 11 -21.80 20.16 18.06
CA ARG A 11 -20.92 19.03 17.79
C ARG A 11 -21.46 17.74 18.42
N PHE A 12 -21.46 16.65 17.65
CA PHE A 12 -21.88 15.31 18.05
C PHE A 12 -20.81 14.30 17.62
N GLY A 13 -19.88 13.99 18.52
CA GLY A 13 -18.67 13.23 18.17
C GLY A 13 -17.81 13.99 17.17
N ASN A 14 -17.54 13.38 16.02
CA ASN A 14 -16.74 13.96 14.94
C ASN A 14 -17.59 14.76 13.94
N LEU A 15 -18.84 15.08 14.26
CA LEU A 15 -19.77 15.80 13.38
C LEU A 15 -20.11 17.16 13.96
N VAL A 16 -20.14 18.20 13.12
CA VAL A 16 -20.64 19.54 13.41
C VAL A 16 -21.85 19.80 12.53
N VAL A 17 -22.97 20.20 13.14
CA VAL A 17 -24.20 20.51 12.38
C VAL A 17 -24.05 21.84 11.67
N LEU A 18 -24.22 21.85 10.35
CA LEU A 18 -24.15 23.05 9.51
C LEU A 18 -25.51 23.73 9.40
N GLN A 19 -26.53 22.97 9.00
CA GLN A 19 -27.86 23.52 8.73
C GLN A 19 -28.96 22.44 8.81
N LEU A 20 -30.21 22.88 8.85
CA LEU A 20 -31.37 22.01 8.66
C LEU A 20 -31.37 21.53 7.21
N ALA A 21 -31.60 20.23 6.98
CA ALA A 21 -31.75 19.70 5.64
C ALA A 21 -33.19 19.94 5.15
N ASP A 22 -33.34 20.25 3.85
CA ASP A 22 -34.66 20.38 3.21
C ASP A 22 -35.37 19.03 3.14
N GLU A 23 -34.60 17.96 2.99
CA GLU A 23 -35.12 16.59 2.93
C GLU A 23 -35.49 16.04 4.31
N ARG A 24 -36.66 15.41 4.39
CA ARG A 24 -37.09 14.63 5.55
C ARG A 24 -36.95 13.15 5.28
N ARG A 25 -36.39 12.42 6.24
CA ARG A 25 -36.31 10.94 6.20
C ARG A 25 -37.26 10.35 7.25
N ASP A 26 -38.11 9.40 6.85
CA ASP A 26 -39.17 8.83 7.70
C ASP A 26 -40.04 9.90 8.39
N ASN A 27 -40.36 10.97 7.65
CA ASN A 27 -41.08 12.15 8.15
C ASN A 27 -40.42 12.86 9.35
N LYS A 28 -39.12 12.64 9.59
CA LYS A 28 -38.33 13.27 10.66
C LYS A 28 -37.43 14.37 10.09
N ARG A 29 -37.16 15.39 10.92
CA ARG A 29 -36.21 16.47 10.58
C ARG A 29 -34.78 15.94 10.52
N CYS A 30 -34.11 16.25 9.41
CA CYS A 30 -32.72 15.89 9.16
C CYS A 30 -31.84 17.15 9.19
N TRP A 31 -30.54 16.94 9.39
CA TRP A 31 -29.55 18.01 9.52
C TRP A 31 -28.33 17.67 8.67
N VAL A 32 -27.85 18.65 7.92
CA VAL A 32 -26.58 18.57 7.20
C VAL A 32 -25.47 18.73 8.23
N CYS A 33 -24.57 17.75 8.32
CA CYS A 33 -23.47 17.75 9.27
C CYS A 33 -22.14 17.60 8.54
N LEU A 34 -21.17 18.46 8.86
CA LEU A 34 -19.78 18.32 8.44
C LEU A 34 -19.04 17.43 9.42
N CYS A 35 -18.34 16.43 8.92
CA CYS A 35 -17.46 15.64 9.76
C CYS A 35 -16.04 16.21 9.77
N ASP A 36 -15.27 15.96 10.82
CA ASP A 36 -13.84 16.27 10.88
C ASP A 36 -13.05 15.60 9.74
N CYS A 37 -13.63 14.56 9.11
CA CYS A 37 -13.15 13.90 7.90
C CYS A 37 -13.22 14.77 6.63
N GLY A 38 -13.89 15.92 6.68
CA GLY A 38 -14.19 16.79 5.55
C GLY A 38 -15.46 16.43 4.77
N ASN A 39 -16.05 15.25 5.01
CA ASN A 39 -17.30 14.85 4.33
C ASN A 39 -18.54 15.39 5.04
N GLU A 40 -19.52 15.79 4.24
CA GLU A 40 -20.85 16.17 4.70
C GLU A 40 -21.82 14.97 4.69
N LYS A 41 -22.75 14.95 5.64
CA LYS A 41 -23.77 13.91 5.74
C LYS A 41 -25.08 14.43 6.29
N VAL A 42 -26.19 14.04 5.67
CA VAL A 42 -27.54 14.31 6.16
C VAL A 42 -27.93 13.26 7.20
N ILE A 43 -28.22 13.68 8.43
CA ILE A 43 -28.49 12.79 9.57
C ILE A 43 -29.79 13.19 10.26
N ILE A 44 -30.61 12.19 10.62
CA ILE A 44 -31.84 12.39 11.39
C ILE A 44 -31.49 12.99 12.76
N GLY A 45 -32.14 14.09 13.14
CA GLY A 45 -31.80 14.82 14.37
C GLY A 45 -31.93 13.99 15.66
N LYS A 46 -32.84 13.02 15.69
CA LYS A 46 -32.94 12.05 16.82
C LYS A 46 -31.65 11.25 16.99
N ASN A 47 -31.02 10.83 15.90
CA ASN A 47 -29.86 9.94 15.94
C ASN A 47 -28.59 10.69 16.38
N LEU A 48 -28.49 11.98 16.06
CA LEU A 48 -27.44 12.87 16.60
C LEU A 48 -27.58 13.00 18.12
N ARG A 49 -28.77 13.38 18.59
CA ARG A 49 -29.02 13.62 20.03
C ARG A 49 -28.90 12.35 20.88
N ASN A 50 -29.33 11.22 20.36
CA ASN A 50 -29.21 9.93 21.06
C ASN A 50 -27.81 9.31 20.94
N GLY A 51 -26.86 9.98 20.27
CA GLY A 51 -25.48 9.51 20.11
C GLY A 51 -25.34 8.25 19.24
N GLN A 52 -26.37 7.90 18.45
CA GLN A 52 -26.34 6.75 17.54
C GLN A 52 -25.42 6.99 16.34
N VAL A 53 -25.16 8.26 16.00
CA VAL A 53 -24.25 8.65 14.93
C VAL A 53 -23.23 9.63 15.49
N LYS A 54 -21.94 9.26 15.42
CA LYS A 54 -20.81 10.03 15.96
C LYS A 54 -19.81 10.47 14.87
N GLY A 55 -20.12 10.24 13.59
CA GLY A 55 -19.21 10.49 12.46
C GLY A 55 -19.86 10.31 11.09
N CYS A 56 -19.19 10.78 10.02
CA CYS A 56 -19.62 10.57 8.62
C CYS A 56 -19.69 9.07 8.26
N GLY A 57 -18.99 8.23 9.00
CA GLY A 57 -18.77 6.83 8.68
C GLY A 57 -17.44 6.60 7.96
N CYS A 58 -16.55 7.60 7.85
CA CYS A 58 -15.20 7.38 7.32
C CYS A 58 -14.35 6.41 8.18
N LEU A 59 -14.61 6.36 9.49
CA LEU A 59 -13.91 5.46 10.41
C LEU A 59 -14.55 4.05 10.44
N ALA A 60 -15.88 3.96 10.30
CA ALA A 60 -16.65 2.71 10.25
C ALA A 60 -16.86 2.18 8.81
N GLY A 61 -16.46 2.97 7.83
CA GLY A 61 -16.37 2.68 6.41
C GLY A 61 -14.91 2.55 5.99
N ARG A 62 -14.00 2.24 6.93
CA ARG A 62 -13.04 1.21 6.58
C ARG A 62 -13.88 -0.04 6.34
N PRO A 63 -13.90 -0.56 5.11
CA PRO A 63 -14.49 -1.87 4.87
C PRO A 63 -14.00 -2.85 5.94
N ALA A 64 -14.83 -3.82 6.35
CA ALA A 64 -14.37 -5.09 6.91
C ALA A 64 -13.64 -5.94 5.83
N SER A 65 -12.84 -5.24 5.02
CA SER A 65 -12.15 -5.61 3.79
C SER A 65 -11.03 -4.57 3.49
N PHE A 66 -10.42 -3.99 4.53
CA PHE A 66 -8.97 -3.73 4.57
C PHE A 66 -8.34 -4.44 5.80
N GLY A 67 -8.90 -5.60 6.11
CA GLY A 67 -8.38 -6.57 7.07
C GLY A 67 -8.57 -8.02 6.62
N SER A 68 -9.09 -8.25 5.41
CA SER A 68 -8.67 -9.38 4.60
C SER A 68 -7.68 -8.82 3.61
N PHE A 69 -6.44 -9.28 3.71
CA PHE A 69 -5.43 -9.13 2.68
C PHE A 69 -6.11 -9.39 1.33
N HIS A 70 -6.03 -8.40 0.45
CA HIS A 70 -6.08 -8.58 -0.99
C HIS A 70 -6.05 -10.05 -1.46
N HIS A 71 -7.20 -10.67 -1.70
CA HIS A 71 -7.26 -11.88 -2.54
C HIS A 71 -7.20 -11.48 -4.04
N GLY A 72 -6.37 -10.48 -4.37
CA GLY A 72 -6.24 -9.92 -5.72
C GLY A 72 -5.04 -8.96 -5.93
N LEU A 73 -4.54 -8.32 -4.87
CA LEU A 73 -3.15 -7.80 -4.77
C LEU A 73 -2.29 -8.72 -3.89
N SER A 74 -2.43 -10.03 -4.08
CA SER A 74 -1.33 -10.94 -3.77
C SER A 74 -0.08 -10.34 -4.43
N ARG A 75 0.84 -9.80 -3.61
CA ARG A 75 2.16 -9.24 -3.97
C ARG A 75 2.36 -9.14 -5.48
N SER A 76 2.18 -7.94 -6.05
CA SER A 76 2.35 -7.77 -7.50
C SER A 76 3.64 -8.47 -7.97
N PRO A 77 3.63 -9.07 -9.16
CA PRO A 77 4.84 -9.63 -9.82
C PRO A 77 6.11 -8.81 -9.54
N THR A 78 5.99 -7.49 -9.65
CA THR A 78 7.01 -6.48 -9.35
C THR A 78 7.40 -6.45 -7.87
N HIS A 79 6.44 -6.29 -6.96
CA HIS A 79 6.69 -6.26 -5.51
C HIS A 79 7.28 -7.56 -4.97
N THR A 80 6.85 -8.71 -5.50
CA THR A 80 7.45 -10.02 -5.15
C THR A 80 8.92 -10.06 -5.53
N SER A 81 9.28 -9.55 -6.71
CA SER A 81 10.66 -9.52 -7.20
C SER A 81 11.53 -8.58 -6.37
N TRP A 82 11.02 -7.38 -6.05
CA TRP A 82 11.69 -6.43 -5.16
C TRP A 82 11.94 -7.00 -3.76
N ARG A 83 10.91 -7.59 -3.14
CA ARG A 83 11.06 -8.20 -1.81
C ARG A 83 12.05 -9.36 -1.81
N GLY A 84 11.99 -10.22 -2.83
CA GLY A 84 12.94 -11.33 -2.99
C GLY A 84 14.39 -10.83 -3.18
N MET A 85 14.60 -9.73 -3.90
CA MET A 85 15.90 -9.07 -4.00
C MET A 85 16.43 -8.64 -2.63
N ILE A 86 15.61 -7.93 -1.83
CA ILE A 86 15.99 -7.47 -0.49
C ILE A 86 16.32 -8.67 0.41
N ASP A 87 15.42 -9.65 0.50
CA ASP A 87 15.58 -10.83 1.37
C ASP A 87 16.85 -11.62 1.03
N ARG A 88 17.16 -11.81 -0.27
CA ARG A 88 18.40 -12.49 -0.69
C ARG A 88 19.68 -11.78 -0.22
N CYS A 89 19.65 -10.45 -0.12
CA CYS A 89 20.83 -9.66 0.25
C CYS A 89 20.95 -9.44 1.76
N THR A 90 19.83 -9.39 2.51
CA THR A 90 19.84 -8.92 3.90
C THR A 90 19.43 -9.96 4.94
N ASN A 91 18.78 -11.07 4.54
CA ASN A 91 18.27 -12.06 5.47
C ASN A 91 19.16 -13.32 5.50
N PRO A 92 19.99 -13.54 6.55
CA PRO A 92 20.87 -14.70 6.64
C PRO A 92 20.15 -16.05 6.69
N LYS A 93 18.85 -16.07 7.00
CA LYS A 93 18.03 -17.29 7.02
C LYS A 93 17.45 -17.64 5.66
N HIS A 94 17.58 -16.76 4.67
CA HIS A 94 17.07 -17.01 3.33
C HIS A 94 17.92 -18.08 2.62
N GLY A 95 17.29 -19.08 1.99
CA GLY A 95 18.01 -20.22 1.41
C GLY A 95 19.02 -19.87 0.30
N TYR A 96 18.90 -18.68 -0.29
CA TYR A 96 19.86 -18.17 -1.27
C TYR A 96 20.86 -17.15 -0.69
N TYR A 97 20.81 -16.81 0.60
CA TYR A 97 21.66 -15.76 1.17
C TYR A 97 23.16 -15.98 0.92
N GLU A 98 23.62 -17.22 0.97
CA GLU A 98 25.02 -17.62 0.72
C GLU A 98 25.52 -17.16 -0.66
N TYR A 99 24.66 -17.15 -1.68
CA TYR A 99 25.01 -16.77 -3.04
C TYR A 99 24.86 -15.27 -3.34
N TYR A 100 24.39 -14.51 -2.35
CA TYR A 100 24.03 -13.10 -2.48
C TYR A 100 24.63 -12.31 -1.33
N GLY A 101 23.87 -12.09 -0.24
CA GLY A 101 24.31 -11.26 0.89
C GLY A 101 25.64 -11.70 1.51
N ALA A 102 25.87 -13.02 1.67
CA ALA A 102 27.13 -13.52 2.22
C ALA A 102 28.35 -13.27 1.31
N ARG A 103 28.12 -13.01 0.02
CA ARG A 103 29.17 -12.63 -0.95
C ARG A 103 29.45 -11.13 -0.99
N GLY A 104 28.72 -10.33 -0.21
CA GLY A 104 28.81 -8.87 -0.25
C GLY A 104 27.97 -8.23 -1.36
N ILE A 105 27.07 -8.98 -2.02
CA ILE A 105 26.13 -8.39 -2.97
C ILE A 105 25.06 -7.63 -2.19
N THR A 106 24.88 -6.36 -2.54
CA THR A 106 23.98 -5.44 -1.85
C THR A 106 22.92 -4.86 -2.79
N VAL A 107 21.97 -4.16 -2.20
CA VAL A 107 20.97 -3.35 -2.90
C VAL A 107 21.31 -1.89 -2.64
N CYS A 108 21.35 -1.07 -3.70
CA CYS A 108 21.60 0.36 -3.54
C CYS A 108 20.54 1.01 -2.64
N ASP A 109 20.92 2.08 -1.92
CA ASP A 109 20.05 2.69 -0.92
C ASP A 109 18.73 3.20 -1.51
N ARG A 110 18.76 3.68 -2.76
CA ARG A 110 17.57 4.13 -3.50
C ARG A 110 16.51 3.02 -3.59
N TRP A 111 16.92 1.78 -3.87
CA TRP A 111 16.03 0.62 -4.06
C TRP A 111 15.60 -0.06 -2.76
N ARG A 112 16.02 0.44 -1.59
CA ARG A 112 15.43 0.05 -0.30
C ARG A 112 14.00 0.56 -0.12
N ASN A 113 13.63 1.57 -0.91
CA ASN A 113 12.26 2.05 -1.04
C ASN A 113 11.65 1.47 -2.33
N TYR A 114 10.44 0.90 -2.23
CA TYR A 114 9.78 0.21 -3.34
C TYR A 114 9.39 1.16 -4.48
N GLU A 115 8.93 2.37 -4.15
CA GLU A 115 8.49 3.36 -5.14
C GLU A 115 9.64 3.78 -6.06
N ASN A 116 10.86 3.91 -5.52
CA ASN A 116 12.04 4.18 -6.32
C ASN A 116 12.44 3.00 -7.21
N PHE A 117 12.35 1.76 -6.70
CA PHE A 117 12.57 0.58 -7.52
C PHE A 117 11.57 0.52 -8.68
N LEU A 118 10.30 0.77 -8.41
CA LEU A 118 9.25 0.81 -9.42
C LEU A 118 9.47 1.94 -10.43
N ALA A 119 9.91 3.11 -10.00
CA ALA A 119 10.22 4.23 -10.88
C ALA A 119 11.37 3.93 -11.84
N ASP A 120 12.39 3.19 -11.39
CA ASP A 120 13.57 2.89 -12.19
C ASP A 120 13.36 1.65 -13.10
N MET A 121 12.64 0.64 -12.62
CA MET A 121 12.46 -0.65 -13.33
C MET A 121 11.12 -0.78 -14.08
N GLY A 122 10.13 0.02 -13.72
CA GLY A 122 8.75 -0.15 -14.18
C GLY A 122 8.07 -1.41 -13.64
N GLU A 123 6.84 -1.64 -14.08
CA GLU A 123 6.11 -2.88 -13.79
C GLU A 123 6.78 -4.07 -14.46
N ARG A 124 6.85 -5.19 -13.73
CA ARG A 124 7.42 -6.43 -14.23
C ARG A 124 6.58 -6.99 -15.38
N PRO A 125 7.15 -7.13 -16.59
CA PRO A 125 6.46 -7.80 -17.69
C PRO A 125 6.16 -9.27 -17.37
N ASP A 126 5.07 -9.80 -17.90
CA ASP A 126 4.69 -11.20 -17.70
C ASP A 126 5.78 -12.15 -18.22
N GLY A 127 6.00 -13.25 -17.50
CA GLY A 127 7.01 -14.25 -17.84
C GLY A 127 8.47 -13.86 -17.53
N THR A 128 8.71 -12.68 -16.96
CA THR A 128 10.06 -12.21 -16.60
C THR A 128 10.32 -12.28 -15.10
N THR A 129 11.60 -12.27 -14.72
CA THR A 129 12.07 -12.08 -13.33
C THR A 129 13.26 -11.13 -13.30
N LEU A 130 13.61 -10.63 -12.10
CA LEU A 130 14.70 -9.67 -11.92
C LEU A 130 16.06 -10.36 -12.06
N ASP A 131 16.81 -9.97 -13.09
CA ASP A 131 18.16 -10.46 -13.42
C ASP A 131 19.21 -9.37 -13.17
N ARG A 132 20.41 -9.76 -12.76
CA ARG A 132 21.58 -8.86 -12.71
C ARG A 132 22.42 -9.06 -13.96
N VAL A 133 22.70 -8.00 -14.70
CA VAL A 133 23.49 -8.09 -15.94
C VAL A 133 24.89 -8.61 -15.66
N ASP A 134 25.59 -7.99 -14.71
CA ASP A 134 26.79 -8.53 -14.08
C ASP A 134 26.39 -9.29 -12.80
N ASN A 135 26.62 -10.60 -12.84
CA ASN A 135 26.32 -11.52 -11.76
C ASN A 135 27.10 -11.26 -10.46
N ASP A 136 28.28 -10.63 -10.57
CA ASP A 136 29.13 -10.27 -9.44
C ASP A 136 28.87 -8.84 -8.94
N GLY A 137 28.06 -8.05 -9.67
CA GLY A 137 27.66 -6.69 -9.29
C GLY A 137 26.46 -6.61 -8.35
N ASN A 138 26.16 -5.39 -7.89
CA ASN A 138 25.06 -5.09 -6.97
C ASN A 138 23.70 -5.00 -7.67
N TYR A 139 22.63 -4.94 -6.88
CA TYR A 139 21.31 -4.55 -7.38
C TYR A 139 21.18 -3.04 -7.45
N GLU A 140 21.17 -2.51 -8.67
CA GLU A 140 21.06 -1.08 -8.97
C GLU A 140 20.55 -0.87 -10.41
N PRO A 141 20.03 0.32 -10.76
CA PRO A 141 19.46 0.57 -12.09
C PRO A 141 20.39 0.23 -13.26
N GLY A 142 21.69 0.42 -13.09
CA GLY A 142 22.69 0.15 -14.13
C GLY A 142 23.07 -1.32 -14.28
N ASN A 143 22.71 -2.18 -13.32
CA ASN A 143 23.11 -3.59 -13.30
C ASN A 143 21.92 -4.56 -13.27
N CYS A 144 20.70 -4.11 -13.54
CA CYS A 144 19.50 -4.92 -13.40
C CYS A 144 18.55 -4.77 -14.59
N ARG A 145 17.86 -5.85 -14.92
CA ARG A 145 16.86 -5.91 -16.00
C ARG A 145 15.77 -6.92 -15.69
N TRP A 146 14.63 -6.77 -16.34
CA TRP A 146 13.66 -7.86 -16.46
C TRP A 146 14.16 -8.85 -17.52
N ALA A 147 14.24 -10.12 -17.17
CA ALA A 147 14.70 -11.16 -18.07
C ALA A 147 13.84 -12.42 -17.94
N THR A 148 13.69 -13.12 -19.04
CA THR A 148 13.10 -14.47 -19.11
C THR A 148 14.07 -15.51 -18.55
N TRP A 149 13.58 -16.73 -18.34
CA TRP A 149 14.39 -17.85 -17.89
C TRP A 149 15.55 -18.19 -18.83
N ASP A 150 15.34 -18.08 -20.14
CA ASP A 150 16.37 -18.37 -21.15
C ASP A 150 17.50 -17.32 -21.11
N GLU A 151 17.13 -16.04 -20.97
CA GLU A 151 18.07 -14.94 -20.85
C GLU A 151 18.91 -15.03 -19.57
N GLN A 152 18.30 -15.44 -18.45
CA GLN A 152 19.02 -15.72 -17.20
C GLN A 152 19.91 -16.95 -17.32
N GLY A 153 19.43 -18.00 -17.98
CA GLY A 153 20.18 -19.23 -18.22
C GLY A 153 21.41 -19.02 -19.09
N ALA A 154 21.40 -18.03 -19.99
CA ALA A 154 22.57 -17.61 -20.75
C ALA A 154 23.57 -16.82 -19.87
N ASN A 155 23.09 -16.12 -18.85
CA ASN A 155 23.90 -15.37 -17.89
C ASN A 155 24.46 -16.27 -16.78
N LYS A 156 25.24 -17.30 -17.15
CA LYS A 156 25.93 -18.17 -16.19
C LYS A 156 27.27 -17.57 -15.78
N ARG A 157 27.54 -17.65 -14.48
CA ARG A 157 28.84 -17.31 -13.91
C ARG A 157 29.95 -18.10 -14.60
N LYS A 158 31.03 -17.42 -15.01
CA LYS A 158 32.25 -18.09 -15.47
C LYS A 158 32.86 -18.88 -14.29
N PRO A 159 33.30 -20.13 -14.49
CA PRO A 159 34.02 -20.87 -13.45
C PRO A 159 35.22 -20.04 -12.97
N LYS A 160 35.47 -20.00 -11.66
CA LYS A 160 36.70 -19.41 -11.12
C LYS A 160 37.88 -20.15 -11.75
N ASP A 161 38.75 -19.43 -12.45
CA ASP A 161 39.95 -20.01 -13.03
C ASP A 161 40.81 -20.57 -11.89
N ARG A 162 40.93 -21.89 -11.82
CA ARG A 162 41.64 -22.58 -10.72
C ARG A 162 43.17 -22.54 -10.89
N ARG A 163 43.68 -21.80 -11.89
CA ARG A 163 45.10 -21.77 -12.28
C ARG A 163 45.89 -20.55 -11.81
N ALA A 164 45.32 -19.70 -10.95
CA ALA A 164 46.04 -18.60 -10.32
C ALA A 164 46.04 -18.76 -8.79
N ALA A 165 46.90 -19.65 -8.31
CA ALA A 165 47.39 -19.72 -6.94
C ALA A 165 48.82 -20.26 -6.98
#